data_AF-A0A2H0AGV2-F1
#
_entry.id   AF-A0A2H0AGV2-F1
#
_cell.length_a   1.000
_cell.length_b   1.000
_cell.length_c   1.000
_cell.angle_alpha   90.00
_cell.angle_beta   90.00
_cell.angle_gamma   90.00
#
_symmetry.space_group_name_H-M   'P 1'
#
loop_
_entity.id
_entity.type
_entity.pdbx_description
1 polymer ?
#
loop_
_entity_poly.entity_id
_entity_poly.type
_entity_poly.pdbx_seq_one_letter_code
_entity_poly.pdbx_strand_id
1 'polypeptide(L)'
;MPPKASRHPDTIPCLVYANDRGEIIDFPDLNMAGRGGAFCGVPDLADLIPLPEGSELFLLPQRKPMGIQPRTGKLVTLEKNPLAPRAGIQAVAAFMAPAHTVTLTAAFKKDQ
;
A
#
# COMPACT_ATOMS: atom_id res chain seq x y z
N MET A 1 1.49 -26.98 -1.11
CA MET A 1 0.22 -26.46 -1.65
C MET A 1 0.57 -25.45 -2.72
N PRO A 2 -0.02 -25.50 -3.93
CA PRO A 2 0.15 -24.39 -4.86
C PRO A 2 -0.44 -23.12 -4.21
N PRO A 3 0.20 -21.95 -4.36
CA PRO A 3 -0.35 -20.69 -3.87
C PRO A 3 -1.73 -20.48 -4.50
N LYS A 4 -2.70 -20.11 -3.66
CA LYS A 4 -4.06 -19.81 -4.10
C LYS A 4 -3.97 -18.61 -5.06
N ALA A 5 -4.35 -18.79 -6.32
CA ALA A 5 -4.31 -17.72 -7.32
C ALA A 5 -5.02 -16.48 -6.75
N SER A 6 -4.26 -15.42 -6.55
CA SER A 6 -4.78 -14.18 -5.99
C SER A 6 -5.61 -13.48 -7.07
N ARG A 7 -6.87 -13.16 -6.76
CA ARG A 7 -7.84 -12.59 -7.70
C ARG A 7 -7.77 -11.07 -7.63
N HIS A 8 -7.82 -10.41 -8.78
CA HIS A 8 -7.93 -8.95 -8.89
C HIS A 8 -9.02 -8.42 -7.94
N PRO A 9 -8.79 -7.31 -7.22
CA PRO A 9 -9.77 -6.78 -6.29
C PRO A 9 -11.05 -6.30 -7.02
N ASP A 10 -12.22 -6.60 -6.48
CA ASP A 10 -13.50 -6.13 -7.04
C ASP A 10 -13.81 -4.68 -6.60
N THR A 11 -13.12 -4.16 -5.59
CA THR A 11 -13.26 -2.80 -5.03
C THR A 11 -11.91 -2.23 -4.62
N ILE A 12 -11.80 -0.91 -4.51
CA ILE A 12 -10.59 -0.26 -3.98
C ILE A 12 -10.33 -0.73 -2.53
N PRO A 13 -9.13 -1.27 -2.22
CA PRO A 13 -8.75 -1.61 -0.86
C PRO A 13 -8.75 -0.39 0.07
N CYS A 14 -9.06 -0.62 1.34
CA CYS A 14 -9.00 0.43 2.35
C CYS A 14 -7.57 0.76 2.78
N LEU A 15 -7.39 1.89 3.46
CA LEU A 15 -6.17 2.24 4.14
C LEU A 15 -5.87 1.18 5.21
N VAL A 16 -4.61 0.77 5.33
CA VAL A 16 -4.10 0.02 6.48
C VAL A 16 -3.15 0.89 7.29
N TYR A 17 -3.14 0.69 8.59
CA TYR A 17 -2.19 1.32 9.51
C TYR A 17 -1.66 0.28 10.49
N ALA A 18 -0.64 0.64 11.26
CA ALA A 18 -0.18 -0.19 12.35
C ALA A 18 -0.20 0.52 13.70
N ASN A 19 -0.44 -0.26 14.74
CA ASN A 19 -0.34 0.22 16.12
C ASN A 19 1.11 0.13 16.65
N ASP A 20 1.31 0.43 17.93
CA ASP A 20 2.64 0.40 18.58
C ASP A 20 3.25 -0.99 18.68
N ARG A 21 2.44 -2.05 18.58
CA ARG A 21 2.90 -3.45 18.56
C ARG A 21 3.30 -3.91 17.16
N GLY A 22 3.10 -3.07 16.14
CA GLY A 22 3.33 -3.42 14.75
C GLY A 22 2.20 -4.26 14.13
N GLU A 23 1.06 -4.41 14.82
CA GLU A 23 -0.10 -5.10 14.27
C GLU A 23 -0.74 -4.22 13.20
N ILE A 24 -0.95 -4.78 12.01
CA ILE A 24 -1.55 -4.10 10.86
C ILE A 24 -3.07 -4.24 10.93
N ILE A 25 -3.76 -3.12 10.80
CA ILE A 25 -5.20 -2.99 11.00
C ILE A 25 -5.80 -2.27 9.80
N ASP A 26 -6.91 -2.82 9.28
CA ASP A 26 -7.72 -2.20 8.24
C ASP A 26 -8.47 -0.97 8.78
N PHE A 27 -8.52 0.09 7.98
CA PHE A 27 -9.30 1.30 8.26
C PHE A 27 -10.31 1.57 7.13
N PRO A 28 -11.52 0.99 7.20
CA PRO A 28 -12.49 1.01 6.10
C PRO A 28 -13.01 2.40 5.69
N ASP A 29 -12.87 3.40 6.55
CA ASP A 29 -13.41 4.75 6.30
C ASP A 29 -12.60 5.54 5.26
N LEU A 30 -11.37 5.09 4.95
CA LEU A 30 -10.51 5.67 3.92
C LEU A 30 -10.06 4.60 2.92
N ASN A 31 -10.01 4.97 1.66
CA ASN A 31 -9.38 4.16 0.62
C ASN A 31 -7.85 4.23 0.73
N MET A 32 -7.18 3.21 0.22
CA MET A 32 -5.73 3.21 0.02
C MET A 32 -5.29 4.42 -0.81
N ALA A 33 -4.04 4.83 -0.61
CA ALA A 33 -3.40 5.90 -1.38
C ALA A 33 -2.05 5.42 -1.93
N GLY A 34 -1.78 5.76 -3.18
CA GLY A 34 -0.46 5.69 -3.79
C GLY A 34 0.16 7.08 -3.90
N ARG A 35 1.49 7.13 -4.04
CA ARG A 35 2.23 8.38 -4.31
C ARG A 35 3.16 8.20 -5.51
N GLY A 36 3.03 9.10 -6.48
CA GLY A 36 3.91 9.23 -7.64
C GLY A 36 4.49 10.64 -7.70
N GLY A 37 5.79 10.80 -7.44
CA GLY A 37 6.41 12.12 -7.34
C GLY A 37 5.73 12.98 -6.27
N ALA A 38 5.21 14.14 -6.67
CA ALA A 38 4.46 15.05 -5.78
C ALA A 38 2.97 14.73 -5.67
N PHE A 39 2.45 13.79 -6.46
CA PHE A 39 1.02 13.46 -6.50
C PHE A 39 0.70 12.31 -5.54
N CYS A 40 -0.34 12.48 -4.73
CA CYS A 40 -0.93 11.43 -3.90
C CYS A 40 -2.39 11.23 -4.35
N GLY A 41 -2.81 9.98 -4.55
CA GLY A 41 -4.15 9.67 -5.02
C GLY A 41 -4.49 8.19 -4.88
N VAL A 42 -5.73 7.86 -5.22
CA VAL A 42 -6.17 6.46 -5.33
C VAL A 42 -5.77 5.93 -6.71
N PRO A 43 -5.17 4.72 -6.82
CA PRO A 43 -5.00 4.07 -8.11
C PRO A 43 -6.34 3.75 -8.77
N ASP A 44 -6.39 3.67 -10.10
CA ASP A 44 -7.56 3.15 -10.77
C ASP A 44 -7.77 1.67 -10.42
N LEU A 45 -9.02 1.27 -10.20
CA LEU A 45 -9.35 -0.10 -9.79
C LEU A 45 -8.78 -1.14 -10.77
N ALA A 46 -8.83 -0.85 -12.08
CA ALA A 46 -8.35 -1.74 -13.13
C ALA A 46 -6.82 -1.90 -13.16
N ASP A 47 -6.07 -0.97 -12.55
CA ASP A 47 -4.61 -1.03 -12.45
C ASP A 47 -4.14 -1.79 -11.19
N LEU A 48 -5.06 -2.09 -10.27
CA LEU A 48 -4.74 -2.82 -9.06
C LEU A 48 -4.51 -4.29 -9.36
N ILE A 49 -3.36 -4.78 -8.92
CA ILE A 49 -3.08 -6.21 -8.89
C ILE A 49 -3.20 -6.72 -7.47
N PRO A 50 -3.50 -8.02 -7.29
CA PRO A 50 -3.25 -8.65 -6.02
C PRO A 50 -1.78 -8.54 -5.66
N LEU A 51 -1.48 -8.49 -4.37
CA LEU A 51 -0.10 -8.41 -3.93
C LEU A 51 0.66 -9.67 -4.43
N PRO A 52 1.76 -9.50 -5.21
CA PRO A 52 2.50 -10.63 -5.77
C PRO A 52 3.07 -11.54 -4.69
N GLU A 53 3.27 -12.82 -5.01
CA GLU A 53 3.95 -13.76 -4.11
C GLU A 53 5.35 -13.25 -3.73
N GLY A 54 5.71 -13.36 -2.45
CA GLY A 54 6.97 -12.84 -1.91
C GLY A 54 7.01 -11.32 -1.66
N SER A 55 5.89 -10.62 -1.86
CA SER A 55 5.77 -9.23 -1.42
C SER A 55 5.49 -9.14 0.07
N GLU A 56 5.88 -8.02 0.68
CA GLU A 56 5.77 -7.82 2.13
C GLU A 56 5.17 -6.45 2.47
N LEU A 57 4.57 -6.35 3.66
CA LEU A 57 4.15 -5.09 4.23
C LEU A 57 5.21 -4.58 5.21
N PHE A 58 5.57 -3.31 5.09
CA PHE A 58 6.54 -2.66 5.95
C PHE A 58 5.90 -1.59 6.82
N LEU A 59 6.23 -1.66 8.11
CA LEU A 59 5.99 -0.58 9.04
C LEU A 59 6.83 0.63 8.64
N LEU A 60 6.23 1.80 8.73
CA LEU A 60 6.89 3.07 8.50
C LEU A 60 6.90 3.86 9.81
N PRO A 61 7.86 3.59 10.72
CA PRO A 61 7.92 4.30 12.01
C PRO A 61 8.00 5.81 11.81
N GLN A 62 7.40 6.53 12.75
CA GLN A 62 7.35 8.00 12.79
C GLN A 62 6.67 8.65 11.57
N ARG A 63 5.99 7.87 10.72
CA ARG A 63 5.22 8.36 9.57
C ARG A 63 3.73 8.09 9.82
N LYS A 64 2.89 9.08 9.53
CA LYS A 64 1.43 8.97 9.71
C LYS A 64 0.78 8.33 8.48
N PRO A 65 -0.18 7.42 8.64
CA PRO A 65 -0.94 6.87 7.52
C PRO A 65 -1.72 7.96 6.80
N MET A 66 -1.84 7.84 5.49
CA MET A 66 -2.64 8.74 4.67
C MET A 66 -3.51 7.92 3.73
N GLY A 67 -4.79 8.29 3.62
CA GLY A 67 -5.76 7.63 2.75
C GLY A 67 -6.63 8.64 2.00
N ILE A 68 -7.46 8.15 1.09
CA ILE A 68 -8.37 8.99 0.29
C ILE A 68 -9.80 8.83 0.82
N GLN A 69 -10.49 9.93 1.09
CA GLN A 69 -11.88 9.91 1.51
C GLN A 69 -12.77 9.49 0.31
N PRO A 70 -13.56 8.40 0.42
CA PRO A 70 -14.22 7.80 -0.76
C PRO A 70 -15.28 8.66 -1.45
N ARG A 71 -15.94 9.57 -0.71
CA ARG A 71 -17.03 10.43 -1.23
C ARG A 71 -16.53 11.73 -1.88
N THR A 72 -15.37 12.22 -1.48
CA THR A 72 -14.86 13.57 -1.80
C THR A 72 -13.53 13.53 -2.55
N GLY A 73 -12.84 12.39 -2.57
CA GLY A 73 -11.51 12.24 -3.19
C GLY A 73 -10.41 12.98 -2.44
N LYS A 74 -10.68 13.54 -1.26
CA LYS A 74 -9.69 14.30 -0.49
C LYS A 74 -8.69 13.39 0.19
N LEU A 75 -7.43 13.79 0.12
CA LEU A 75 -6.35 13.17 0.90
C LEU A 75 -6.51 13.52 2.38
N VAL A 76 -6.50 12.50 3.24
CA VAL A 76 -6.68 12.62 4.69
C VAL A 76 -5.54 11.91 5.40
N THR A 77 -4.93 12.60 6.37
CA THR A 77 -3.94 12.00 7.28
C THR A 77 -4.65 11.45 8.50
N LEU A 78 -4.36 10.19 8.86
CA LEU A 78 -4.85 9.59 10.09
C LEU A 78 -3.94 9.97 11.26
N GLU A 79 -4.36 10.99 12.00
CA GLU A 79 -3.54 11.63 13.04
C GLU A 79 -3.39 10.80 14.32
N LYS A 80 -4.38 9.96 14.63
CA LYS A 80 -4.44 9.14 15.85
C LYS A 80 -5.02 7.78 15.53
N ASN A 81 -4.65 6.79 16.35
CA ASN A 81 -5.22 5.45 16.25
C ASN A 81 -6.73 5.48 16.64
N PRO A 82 -7.65 5.12 15.72
CA PRO A 82 -9.09 5.13 15.97
C PRO A 82 -9.52 4.21 17.12
N LEU A 83 -8.83 3.08 17.29
CA LEU A 83 -9.15 2.07 18.29
C LEU A 83 -8.56 2.41 19.67
N ALA A 84 -7.49 3.20 19.71
CA ALA A 84 -6.80 3.59 20.94
C ALA A 84 -6.13 4.96 20.78
N PRO A 85 -6.83 6.09 20.97
CA PRO A 85 -6.33 7.43 20.64
C PRO A 85 -5.08 7.90 21.38
N ARG A 86 -4.68 7.20 22.46
CA ARG A 86 -3.45 7.46 23.22
C ARG A 86 -2.28 6.58 22.77
N ALA A 87 -2.53 5.52 22.02
CA ALA A 87 -1.50 4.70 21.40
C ALA A 87 -0.98 5.39 20.13
N GLY A 88 0.27 5.12 19.78
CA GLY A 88 0.85 5.57 18.54
C GLY A 88 0.23 4.90 17.32
N ILE A 89 0.57 5.47 16.18
CA ILE A 89 0.10 5.05 14.86
C ILE A 89 1.23 5.17 13.86
N GLN A 90 1.35 4.15 13.01
CA GLN A 90 2.41 4.06 12.01
C GLN A 90 1.78 3.78 10.65
N ALA A 91 2.29 4.46 9.61
CA ALA A 91 1.97 4.13 8.24
C ALA A 91 2.49 2.73 7.87
N VAL A 92 1.84 2.11 6.90
CA VAL A 92 2.23 0.81 6.34
C VAL A 92 2.39 0.99 4.83
N ALA A 93 3.43 0.37 4.27
CA ALA A 93 3.63 0.34 2.82
C ALA A 93 3.67 -1.10 2.32
N ALA A 94 3.03 -1.35 1.19
CA ALA A 94 3.22 -2.58 0.44
C ALA A 94 4.46 -2.48 -0.44
N PHE A 95 5.38 -3.43 -0.28
CA PHE A 95 6.57 -3.55 -1.11
C PHE A 95 6.43 -4.77 -2.00
N MET A 96 6.28 -4.54 -3.30
CA MET A 96 6.15 -5.60 -4.28
C MET A 96 7.47 -6.35 -4.43
N ALA A 97 7.41 -7.68 -4.60
CA ALA A 97 8.59 -8.49 -4.87
C ALA A 97 9.39 -7.95 -6.08
N PRO A 98 10.72 -7.77 -5.97
CA PRO A 98 11.56 -7.08 -6.97
C PRO A 98 11.49 -7.62 -8.41
N ALA A 99 11.07 -8.87 -8.60
CA ALA A 99 10.94 -9.49 -9.91
C ALA A 99 9.58 -9.21 -10.60
N HIS A 100 8.59 -8.66 -9.89
CA HIS A 100 7.25 -8.43 -10.45
C HIS A 100 7.17 -7.17 -11.34
N THR A 101 8.14 -6.26 -11.24
CA THR A 101 8.21 -5.04 -12.05
C THR A 101 9.26 -5.10 -13.17
N VAL A 102 9.93 -6.25 -13.39
CA VAL A 102 10.98 -6.36 -14.41
C VAL A 102 10.39 -6.93 -15.70
N THR A 103 10.00 -6.03 -16.61
CA THR A 103 9.57 -6.43 -17.97
C THR A 103 10.75 -6.64 -18.91
N LEU A 104 11.87 -5.93 -18.70
CA LEU A 104 13.13 -6.08 -19.44
C LEU A 104 14.31 -5.80 -18.51
N THR A 105 15.43 -6.49 -18.72
CA THR A 105 16.72 -6.21 -18.07
C THR A 105 17.68 -5.52 -19.06
N ALA A 106 18.88 -5.13 -18.61
CA ALA A 106 19.85 -4.42 -19.44
C ALA A 106 20.25 -5.26 -20.67
N ALA A 107 19.85 -4.80 -21.86
CA ALA A 107 20.45 -5.25 -23.11
C ALA A 107 21.81 -4.55 -23.26
N PHE A 108 22.88 -5.33 -23.38
CA PHE A 108 24.23 -4.81 -23.63
C PHE A 108 24.87 -5.52 -24.81
N LYS A 109 25.68 -4.78 -25.57
CA LYS A 109 26.66 -5.34 -26.50
C LYS A 109 28.04 -5.03 -25.96
N LYS A 110 28.87 -6.06 -25.84
CA LYS A 110 30.28 -5.90 -25.47
C LYS A 110 31.03 -5.46 -26.73
N ASP A 111 31.69 -4.30 -26.67
CA ASP A 111 32.73 -3.99 -27.65
C ASP A 111 33.99 -4.78 -27.27
N GLN A 112 34.70 -5.23 -28.30
CA GLN A 112 35.92 -6.02 -28.17
C GLN A 112 37.03 -5.20 -27.52
#